data_AF-A0A0K0Y8L1-F1
#
_entry.id   AF-A0A0K0Y8L1-F1
#
_cell.length_a   1.000
_cell.length_b   1.000
_cell.length_c   1.000
_cell.angle_alpha   90.00
_cell.angle_beta   90.00
_cell.angle_gamma   90.00
#
_symmetry.space_group_name_H-M   'P 1'
#
loop_
_entity.id
_entity.type
_entity.pdbx_description
1 polymer ?
#
loop_
_entity_poly.entity_id
_entity_poly.type
_entity_poly.pdbx_seq_one_letter_code
_entity_poly.pdbx_strand_id
1 'polypeptide(L)'
;MKKVLSSILYPIKLMYFPILSLIPWGKILPYLTVVNPRRDTRAMEQTQHASSANANRLHVFHGNFASELEAVDYCITPMGRNKPEPLTRDLPDATIDTNEVEIVFGVELVGAAIPMLTQHPYGLFRQIGTSNTLILIAEAAFHGLPYTLNDTPKLRYAGAFEAT
;
A
#
# COMPACT_ATOMS: atom_id res chain seq x y z
N MET A 1 32.71 -26.55 -9.69
CA MET A 1 31.38 -27.19 -9.89
C MET A 1 30.47 -26.70 -8.77
N LYS A 2 29.56 -25.77 -9.08
CA LYS A 2 28.73 -25.06 -8.08
C LYS A 2 27.49 -25.91 -7.78
N LYS A 3 27.24 -26.14 -6.48
CA LYS A 3 26.04 -26.80 -5.95
C LYS A 3 24.81 -25.91 -6.17
N VAL A 4 23.78 -26.54 -6.70
CA VAL A 4 22.41 -26.05 -6.85
C VAL A 4 21.78 -25.91 -5.46
N LEU A 5 21.21 -24.75 -5.16
CA LEU A 5 20.38 -24.52 -3.97
C LEU A 5 19.02 -24.00 -4.42
N SER A 6 18.07 -24.95 -4.41
CA SER A 6 16.67 -24.85 -4.00
C SER A 6 15.95 -23.52 -4.24
N SER A 7 15.13 -23.51 -5.29
CA SER A 7 13.98 -22.63 -5.46
C SER A 7 13.13 -22.55 -4.18
N ILE A 8 12.88 -21.33 -3.71
CA ILE A 8 11.74 -21.02 -2.84
C ILE A 8 10.85 -20.08 -3.66
N LEU A 9 9.91 -20.70 -4.38
CA LEU A 9 8.75 -20.04 -4.97
C LEU A 9 7.78 -19.73 -3.82
N TYR A 10 7.50 -18.45 -3.56
CA TYR A 10 6.23 -18.05 -2.98
C TYR A 10 5.38 -17.43 -4.08
N PRO A 11 4.32 -18.11 -4.56
CA PRO A 11 3.33 -17.47 -5.41
C PRO A 11 2.41 -16.63 -4.52
N ILE A 12 2.45 -15.30 -4.67
CA ILE A 12 1.39 -14.43 -4.14
C ILE A 12 0.14 -14.73 -4.96
N LYS A 13 -0.67 -15.57 -4.36
CA LYS A 13 -1.92 -16.09 -4.87
C LYS A 13 -2.97 -15.03 -4.59
N LEU A 14 -3.47 -14.36 -5.64
CA LEU A 14 -4.72 -13.61 -5.60
C LEU A 14 -5.76 -14.47 -4.87
N MET A 15 -6.10 -14.12 -3.63
CA MET A 15 -7.20 -14.75 -2.92
C MET A 15 -8.50 -14.22 -3.52
N TYR A 16 -9.02 -15.04 -4.41
CA TYR A 16 -10.42 -15.09 -4.81
C TYR A 16 -11.29 -15.23 -3.54
N PHE A 17 -11.97 -14.19 -3.10
CA PHE A 17 -12.94 -14.26 -2.00
C PHE A 17 -14.33 -14.58 -2.57
N PRO A 18 -14.89 -15.79 -2.33
CA PRO A 18 -16.27 -16.06 -2.70
C PRO A 18 -17.22 -15.39 -1.69
N ILE A 19 -18.14 -14.60 -2.24
CA ILE A 19 -19.32 -14.07 -1.56
C ILE A 19 -20.26 -15.24 -1.25
N LEU A 20 -20.44 -15.60 0.03
CA LEU A 20 -21.69 -16.09 0.67
C LEU A 20 -21.39 -16.82 1.99
N SER A 21 -21.95 -16.28 3.07
CA SER A 21 -22.87 -16.96 4.00
C SER A 21 -22.59 -16.75 5.50
N LEU A 22 -23.68 -16.36 6.17
CA LEU A 22 -24.09 -16.69 7.54
C LEU A 22 -23.38 -16.03 8.73
N ILE A 23 -24.00 -14.91 9.13
CA ILE A 23 -24.03 -14.34 10.47
C ILE A 23 -24.46 -15.43 11.49
N PRO A 24 -23.79 -15.50 12.65
CA PRO A 24 -24.53 -15.35 13.89
C PRO A 24 -23.88 -14.31 14.83
N TRP A 25 -24.76 -13.49 15.40
CA TRP A 25 -24.50 -12.57 16.50
C TRP A 25 -23.75 -13.24 17.66
N GLY A 26 -22.84 -12.48 18.28
CA GLY A 26 -22.54 -12.63 19.69
C GLY A 26 -21.07 -12.38 20.06
N LYS A 27 -20.72 -11.13 20.36
CA LYS A 27 -20.27 -10.68 21.68
C LYS A 27 -19.55 -9.34 21.58
N ILE A 28 -19.98 -8.44 22.46
CA ILE A 28 -19.41 -7.12 22.72
C ILE A 28 -17.98 -7.29 23.26
N LEU A 29 -17.02 -6.57 22.67
CA LEU A 29 -15.75 -6.25 23.32
C LEU A 29 -15.56 -4.72 23.34
N PRO A 30 -15.03 -4.17 24.45
CA PRO A 30 -14.92 -2.74 24.67
C PRO A 30 -13.70 -2.17 23.92
N TYR A 31 -13.85 -0.91 23.48
CA TYR A 31 -12.83 0.06 23.08
C TYR A 31 -11.37 -0.36 23.30
N LEU A 32 -10.58 -0.38 22.22
CA LEU A 32 -9.15 -0.06 22.27
C LEU A 32 -8.67 0.54 20.94
N THR A 33 -8.44 1.85 21.02
CA THR A 33 -7.57 2.69 20.18
C THR A 33 -7.76 2.65 18.67
N VAL A 34 -8.69 3.48 18.20
CA VAL A 34 -8.47 4.20 16.93
C VAL A 34 -7.25 5.10 17.14
N VAL A 35 -6.08 4.67 16.67
CA VAL A 35 -4.93 5.56 16.47
C VAL A 35 -5.30 6.43 15.27
N ASN A 36 -6.08 7.49 15.53
CA ASN A 36 -6.25 8.59 14.58
C ASN A 36 -5.47 9.79 15.12
N PRO A 37 -4.16 9.89 14.83
CA PRO A 37 -3.48 11.15 14.96
C PRO A 37 -3.93 12.00 13.77
N ARG A 38 -4.81 12.96 14.04
CA ARG A 38 -4.79 14.18 13.23
C ARG A 38 -3.39 14.78 13.36
N ARG A 39 -2.55 14.59 12.35
CA ARG A 39 -1.42 15.46 12.04
C ARG A 39 -1.36 15.61 10.53
N ASP A 40 -1.54 16.86 10.12
CA ASP A 40 -0.97 17.52 8.95
C ASP A 40 -0.30 16.61 7.91
N THR A 41 -0.82 16.68 6.69
CA THR A 41 -0.27 16.32 5.38
C THR A 41 1.26 16.50 5.24
N ARG A 42 2.05 15.70 5.94
CA ARG A 42 3.51 15.75 5.94
C ARG A 42 4.03 14.33 5.99
N ALA A 43 5.03 14.13 5.15
CA ALA A 43 6.15 13.23 5.34
C ALA A 43 6.16 12.43 6.65
N MET A 44 6.38 11.10 6.58
CA MET A 44 6.75 10.35 7.77
C MET A 44 7.94 11.04 8.44
N GLU A 45 7.69 11.63 9.61
CA GLU A 45 8.73 12.40 10.33
C GLU A 45 9.85 11.50 10.87
N GLN A 46 9.59 10.19 10.98
CA GLN A 46 10.51 9.22 11.55
C GLN A 46 10.66 8.00 10.63
N THR A 47 11.90 7.67 10.30
CA THR A 47 12.28 6.43 9.61
C THR A 47 11.74 5.22 10.36
N GLN A 48 11.06 4.35 9.64
CA GLN A 48 10.54 3.10 10.17
C GLN A 48 11.47 1.96 9.81
N HIS A 49 11.39 0.88 10.58
CA HIS A 49 12.02 -0.39 10.25
C HIS A 49 10.95 -1.39 9.89
N ALA A 50 11.08 -2.02 8.73
CA ALA A 50 10.16 -3.08 8.36
C ALA A 50 10.29 -4.27 9.31
N SER A 51 9.14 -4.74 9.80
CA SER A 51 9.04 -5.84 10.76
C SER A 51 8.13 -6.91 10.23
N SER A 52 8.56 -8.17 10.32
CA SER A 52 7.74 -9.34 9.98
C SER A 52 6.48 -9.47 10.85
N ALA A 53 6.44 -8.80 12.01
CA ALA A 53 5.25 -8.71 12.84
C ALA A 53 4.10 -7.92 12.16
N ASN A 54 4.41 -7.10 11.15
CA ASN A 54 3.46 -6.27 10.41
C ASN A 54 3.36 -6.72 8.95
N ALA A 55 3.42 -8.03 8.69
CA ALA A 55 3.41 -8.57 7.32
C ALA A 55 2.16 -8.19 6.51
N ASN A 56 1.05 -7.86 7.18
CA ASN A 56 -0.21 -7.43 6.55
C ASN A 56 -0.34 -5.90 6.43
N ARG A 57 0.70 -5.16 6.79
CA ARG A 57 0.68 -3.71 6.73
C ARG A 57 0.85 -3.22 5.30
N LEU A 58 -0.06 -2.36 4.87
CA LEU A 58 -0.08 -1.70 3.58
C LEU A 58 0.11 -0.19 3.78
N HIS A 59 1.04 0.39 3.04
CA HIS A 59 1.21 1.83 2.93
C HIS A 59 0.38 2.35 1.77
N VAL A 60 -0.54 3.26 2.07
CA VAL A 60 -1.51 3.75 1.09
C VAL A 60 -1.09 5.12 0.61
N PHE A 61 -1.01 5.25 -0.71
CA PHE A 61 -0.91 6.51 -1.42
C PHE A 61 -2.15 6.71 -2.29
N HIS A 62 -2.48 7.96 -2.55
CA HIS A 62 -3.56 8.31 -3.46
C HIS A 62 -3.16 9.47 -4.38
N GLY A 63 -3.71 9.50 -5.58
CA GLY A 63 -3.41 10.53 -6.57
C GLY A 63 -4.42 10.57 -7.69
N ASN A 64 -4.08 11.33 -8.73
CA ASN A 64 -4.86 11.40 -9.96
C ASN A 64 -3.97 11.11 -11.16
N PHE A 65 -4.37 10.15 -11.97
CA PHE A 65 -3.71 9.82 -13.24
C PHE A 65 -4.71 9.90 -14.40
N ALA A 66 -4.23 10.20 -15.60
CA ALA A 66 -5.09 10.26 -16.78
C ALA A 66 -5.54 8.85 -17.24
N SER A 67 -4.74 7.83 -16.94
CA SER A 67 -5.04 6.43 -17.26
C SER A 67 -4.35 5.46 -16.29
N GLU A 68 -4.84 4.23 -16.26
CA GLU A 68 -4.19 3.13 -15.55
C GLU A 68 -2.74 2.93 -16.03
N LEU A 69 -2.52 2.99 -17.35
CA LEU A 69 -1.17 2.90 -17.94
C LEU A 69 -0.24 3.99 -17.39
N GLU A 70 -0.71 5.23 -17.22
CA GLU A 70 0.11 6.30 -16.64
C GLU A 70 0.45 6.04 -15.16
N ALA A 71 -0.47 5.46 -14.40
CA ALA A 71 -0.21 5.06 -13.02
C ALA A 71 0.83 3.93 -12.96
N VAL A 72 0.67 2.91 -13.80
CA VAL A 72 1.63 1.80 -13.97
C VAL A 72 3.02 2.34 -14.35
N ASP A 73 3.10 3.21 -15.35
CA ASP A 73 4.37 3.78 -15.80
C ASP A 73 5.08 4.60 -14.72
N TYR A 74 4.31 5.28 -13.87
CA TYR A 74 4.87 6.02 -12.75
C TYR A 74 5.40 5.09 -11.65
N CYS A 75 4.69 4.00 -11.36
CA CYS A 75 5.00 3.14 -10.22
C CYS A 75 6.06 2.09 -10.53
N ILE A 76 5.98 1.44 -11.70
CA ILE A 76 6.75 0.21 -11.95
C ILE A 76 7.58 0.22 -13.25
N THR A 77 7.48 1.25 -14.10
CA THR A 77 8.29 1.33 -15.32
C THR A 77 9.61 2.08 -15.07
N PRO A 78 10.78 1.44 -15.26
CA PRO A 78 12.08 2.09 -15.09
C PRO A 78 12.30 3.24 -16.07
N MET A 79 12.97 4.31 -15.62
CA MET A 79 13.30 5.49 -16.45
C MET A 79 14.46 5.28 -17.44
N GLY A 80 14.65 4.05 -17.90
CA GLY A 80 15.79 3.59 -18.71
C GLY A 80 16.58 2.49 -18.04
N ARG A 81 17.56 1.94 -18.77
CA ARG A 81 18.40 0.85 -18.27
C ARG A 81 19.15 1.29 -17.00
N ASN A 82 19.04 0.49 -15.94
CA ASN A 82 19.69 0.70 -14.64
C ASN A 82 19.30 2.02 -13.93
N LYS A 83 18.10 2.55 -14.20
CA LYS A 83 17.53 3.67 -13.44
C LYS A 83 16.32 3.19 -12.64
N PRO A 84 16.09 3.75 -11.45
CA PRO A 84 14.88 3.43 -10.70
C PRO A 84 13.62 3.88 -11.45
N GLU A 85 12.51 3.31 -11.05
CA GLU A 85 11.17 3.75 -11.40
C GLU A 85 10.92 5.15 -10.82
N PRO A 86 10.02 5.95 -11.43
CA PRO A 86 9.70 7.30 -10.94
C PRO A 86 9.26 7.32 -9.46
N LEU A 87 8.45 6.36 -9.01
CA LEU A 87 8.03 6.23 -7.61
C LEU A 87 9.22 6.06 -6.67
N THR A 88 10.09 5.09 -6.94
CA THR A 88 11.31 4.82 -6.15
C THR A 88 12.26 6.02 -6.14
N ARG A 89 12.37 6.74 -7.28
CA ARG A 89 13.16 7.97 -7.38
C ARG A 89 12.59 9.09 -6.51
N ASP A 90 11.26 9.24 -6.49
CA ASP A 90 10.58 10.28 -5.73
C ASP A 90 10.52 9.96 -4.22
N LEU A 91 10.82 8.72 -3.84
CA LEU A 91 10.96 8.23 -2.46
C LEU A 91 12.40 7.72 -2.21
N PRO A 92 13.42 8.59 -2.25
CA PRO A 92 14.83 8.18 -2.26
C PRO A 92 15.27 7.44 -0.98
N ASP A 93 14.53 7.62 0.12
CA ASP A 93 14.79 6.96 1.39
C ASP A 93 14.04 5.61 1.53
N ALA A 94 13.38 5.14 0.47
CA ALA A 94 12.68 3.87 0.43
C ALA A 94 13.14 3.06 -0.79
N THR A 95 13.82 1.94 -0.56
CA THR A 95 14.00 0.93 -1.61
C THR A 95 12.71 0.12 -1.69
N ILE A 96 12.02 0.20 -2.83
CA ILE A 96 10.71 -0.42 -3.03
C ILE A 96 10.88 -1.57 -4.04
N ASP A 97 10.55 -2.78 -3.62
CA ASP A 97 10.29 -3.88 -4.56
C ASP A 97 8.94 -3.64 -5.25
N THR A 98 8.99 -3.38 -6.55
CA THR A 98 7.80 -3.09 -7.35
C THR A 98 6.88 -4.30 -7.53
N ASN A 99 7.35 -5.53 -7.22
CA ASN A 99 6.49 -6.71 -7.19
C ASN A 99 5.51 -6.72 -6.01
N GLU A 100 5.77 -5.90 -4.99
CA GLU A 100 4.96 -5.76 -3.78
C GLU A 100 4.12 -4.45 -3.80
N VAL A 101 3.97 -3.86 -5.00
CA VAL A 101 3.17 -2.66 -5.25
C VAL A 101 1.91 -3.03 -6.03
N GLU A 102 0.75 -2.70 -5.46
CA GLU A 102 -0.55 -2.86 -6.11
C GLU A 102 -1.11 -1.50 -6.53
N ILE A 103 -1.71 -1.45 -7.73
CA ILE A 103 -2.25 -0.23 -8.33
C ILE A 103 -3.75 -0.40 -8.53
N VAL A 104 -4.55 0.42 -7.86
CA VAL A 104 -6.01 0.43 -8.01
C VAL A 104 -6.39 1.71 -8.75
N PHE A 105 -6.75 1.60 -10.04
CA PHE A 105 -7.15 2.72 -10.88
C PHE A 105 -8.66 2.73 -11.14
N GLY A 106 -9.27 3.91 -11.06
CA GLY A 106 -10.70 4.14 -11.32
C GLY A 106 -11.49 4.36 -10.03
N VAL A 107 -12.31 5.42 -10.02
CA VAL A 107 -13.07 5.85 -8.82
C VAL A 107 -13.95 4.76 -8.22
N GLU A 108 -14.51 3.88 -9.04
CA GLU A 108 -15.35 2.76 -8.57
C GLU A 108 -14.53 1.71 -7.83
N LEU A 109 -13.36 1.33 -8.39
CA LEU A 109 -12.46 0.34 -7.78
C LEU A 109 -11.79 0.89 -6.53
N VAL A 110 -11.39 2.17 -6.55
CA VAL A 110 -10.91 2.88 -5.35
C VAL A 110 -11.99 2.84 -4.25
N GLY A 111 -13.24 3.12 -4.61
CA GLY A 111 -14.36 3.07 -3.68
C GLY A 111 -14.61 1.69 -3.08
N ALA A 112 -14.43 0.63 -3.87
CA ALA A 112 -14.56 -0.75 -3.43
C ALA A 112 -13.37 -1.24 -2.57
N ALA A 113 -12.16 -0.72 -2.81
CA ALA A 113 -10.95 -1.13 -2.08
C ALA A 113 -10.89 -0.56 -0.65
N ILE A 114 -11.36 0.67 -0.44
CA ILE A 114 -11.23 1.37 0.86
C ILE A 114 -11.84 0.57 2.04
N PRO A 115 -13.04 -0.03 1.95
CA PRO A 115 -13.59 -0.88 3.01
C PRO A 115 -12.76 -2.13 3.34
N MET A 116 -11.91 -2.59 2.41
CA MET A 116 -11.02 -3.75 2.65
C MET A 116 -9.74 -3.34 3.40
N LEU A 117 -9.39 -2.06 3.39
CA LEU A 117 -8.18 -1.53 4.03
C LEU A 117 -8.41 -1.12 5.49
N THR A 118 -9.66 -0.88 5.90
CA THR A 118 -9.94 -0.41 7.26
C THR A 118 -11.39 -0.64 7.68
N GLN A 119 -11.57 -0.95 8.96
CA GLN A 119 -12.89 -1.03 9.61
C GLN A 119 -13.58 0.34 9.76
N HIS A 120 -12.85 1.45 9.52
CA HIS A 120 -13.36 2.81 9.63
C HIS A 120 -13.18 3.61 8.33
N PRO A 121 -13.84 3.20 7.23
CA PRO A 121 -13.54 3.68 5.89
C PRO A 121 -13.85 5.17 5.68
N TYR A 122 -14.78 5.75 6.44
CA TYR A 122 -15.18 7.16 6.28
C TYR A 122 -14.02 8.15 6.42
N GLY A 123 -13.05 7.87 7.30
CA GLY A 123 -11.86 8.71 7.45
C GLY A 123 -10.99 8.68 6.21
N LEU A 124 -10.73 7.48 5.70
CA LEU A 124 -9.91 7.26 4.51
C LEU A 124 -10.59 7.78 3.24
N PHE A 125 -11.91 7.62 3.09
CA PHE A 125 -12.69 8.26 2.02
C PHE A 125 -12.54 9.77 2.02
N ARG A 126 -12.63 10.41 3.20
CA ARG A 126 -12.48 11.87 3.31
C ARG A 126 -11.07 12.34 2.93
N GLN A 127 -10.05 11.54 3.25
CA GLN A 127 -8.65 11.84 2.96
C GLN A 127 -8.32 11.66 1.47
N ILE A 128 -8.78 10.56 0.86
CA ILE A 128 -8.61 10.27 -0.57
C ILE A 128 -9.38 11.28 -1.42
N GLY A 129 -10.57 11.70 -0.97
CA GLY A 129 -11.37 12.71 -1.64
C GLY A 129 -11.79 12.26 -3.04
N THR A 130 -11.40 13.01 -4.06
CA THR A 130 -11.73 12.74 -5.47
C THR A 130 -10.62 12.04 -6.24
N SER A 131 -9.59 11.53 -5.56
CA SER A 131 -8.51 10.77 -6.18
C SER A 131 -9.05 9.55 -6.94
N ASN A 132 -8.58 9.34 -8.17
CA ASN A 132 -8.98 8.21 -9.01
C ASN A 132 -8.02 7.01 -8.93
N THR A 133 -6.93 7.12 -8.17
CA THR A 133 -5.94 6.05 -8.03
C THR A 133 -5.51 5.86 -6.59
N LEU A 134 -5.40 4.60 -6.15
CA LEU A 134 -4.65 4.19 -4.97
C LEU A 134 -3.41 3.39 -5.37
N ILE A 135 -2.30 3.67 -4.70
CA ILE A 135 -1.09 2.84 -4.77
C ILE A 135 -0.89 2.24 -3.38
N LEU A 136 -0.86 0.92 -3.32
CA LEU A 136 -0.67 0.17 -2.09
C LEU A 136 0.72 -0.44 -2.12
N ILE A 137 1.54 -0.13 -1.12
CA ILE A 137 2.88 -0.68 -1.00
C ILE A 137 2.89 -1.59 0.22
N ALA A 138 3.06 -2.89 0.03
CA ALA A 138 3.15 -3.81 1.15
C ALA A 138 4.43 -3.57 1.96
N GLU A 139 4.39 -3.82 3.27
CA GLU A 139 5.56 -3.74 4.15
C GLU A 139 6.74 -4.59 3.64
N ALA A 140 6.43 -5.72 2.99
CA ALA A 140 7.40 -6.62 2.38
C ALA A 140 8.24 -5.94 1.28
N ALA A 141 7.72 -4.89 0.64
CA ALA A 141 8.40 -4.15 -0.42
C ALA A 141 9.73 -3.53 0.04
N PHE A 142 9.90 -3.30 1.34
CA PHE A 142 11.12 -2.71 1.91
C PHE A 142 12.18 -3.73 2.30
N HIS A 143 11.90 -5.04 2.22
CA HIS A 143 12.82 -6.13 2.57
C HIS A 143 13.49 -6.01 3.96
N GLY A 144 12.79 -5.44 4.94
CA GLY A 144 13.36 -5.22 6.29
C GLY A 144 14.32 -4.03 6.39
N LEU A 145 14.55 -3.30 5.30
CA LEU A 145 15.37 -2.09 5.30
C LEU A 145 14.61 -0.94 5.98
N PRO A 146 15.35 0.03 6.57
CA PRO A 146 14.73 1.25 7.04
C PRO A 146 14.14 2.05 5.88
N TYR A 147 12.99 2.69 6.10
CA TYR A 147 12.33 3.48 5.06
C TYR A 147 11.62 4.71 5.62
N THR A 148 11.47 5.73 4.78
CA THR A 148 10.67 6.93 5.05
C THR A 148 9.75 7.17 3.85
N LEU A 149 8.43 7.31 4.09
CA LEU A 149 7.46 7.59 3.03
C LEU A 149 6.85 8.97 3.21
N ASN A 150 6.85 9.72 2.11
CA ASN A 150 6.37 11.10 2.07
C ASN A 150 5.50 11.30 0.85
N ASP A 151 4.78 12.41 0.81
CA ASP A 151 4.14 12.84 -0.44
C ASP A 151 5.16 12.91 -1.57
N THR A 152 4.74 12.50 -2.76
CA THR A 152 5.51 12.65 -4.00
C THR A 152 4.91 13.78 -4.85
N PRO A 153 5.54 14.18 -5.96
CA PRO A 153 4.93 15.14 -6.89
C PRO A 153 3.58 14.69 -7.46
N LYS A 154 3.31 13.37 -7.55
CA LYS A 154 2.06 12.80 -8.11
C LYS A 154 1.12 12.19 -7.08
N LEU A 155 1.63 11.78 -5.91
CA LEU A 155 0.91 11.01 -4.91
C LEU A 155 0.93 11.69 -3.55
N ARG A 156 -0.16 11.56 -2.81
CA ARG A 156 -0.24 11.93 -1.39
C ARG A 156 -0.23 10.67 -0.54
N TYR A 157 0.55 10.67 0.52
CA TYR A 157 0.63 9.56 1.46
C TYR A 157 -0.55 9.61 2.44
N ALA A 158 -1.36 8.56 2.46
CA ALA A 158 -2.52 8.46 3.32
C ALA A 158 -2.20 7.89 4.71
N GLY A 159 -1.13 7.10 4.81
CA GLY A 159 -0.74 6.41 6.04
C GLY A 159 -0.55 4.91 5.84
N ALA A 160 -0.28 4.23 6.95
CA ALA A 160 -0.17 2.78 7.00
C ALA A 160 -1.47 2.19 7.57
N PHE A 161 -1.90 1.08 6.98
CA PHE A 161 -3.14 0.37 7.33
C PHE A 161 -2.83 -1.12 7.45
N GLU A 162 -3.50 -1.79 8.39
CA GLU A 162 -3.46 -3.25 8.48
C GLU A 162 -4.58 -3.81 7.62
N ALA A 163 -4.24 -4.61 6.61
CA ALA A 163 -5.25 -5.32 5.83
C ALA A 163 -5.99 -6.31 6.73
N THR A 164 -7.33 -6.23 6.72
CA THR A 164 -8.22 -7.07 7.55
C THR A 164 -8.73 -8.29 6.82
#